data_AF-A0A9P5J3C5-F1
#
_entry.id   AF-A0A9P5J3C5-F1
#
_cell.length_a   1.000
_cell.length_b   1.000
_cell.length_c   1.000
_cell.angle_alpha   90.00
_cell.angle_beta   90.00
_cell.angle_gamma   90.00
#
_symmetry.space_group_name_H-M   'P 1'
#
loop_
_entity.id
_entity.type
_entity.pdbx_description
1 polymer ?
#
loop_
_entity_poly.entity_id
_entity_poly.type
_entity_poly.pdbx_seq_one_letter_code
_entity_poly.pdbx_strand_id
1 'polypeptide(L)' 'MQFANAFYNTIAKRNSVYVASIFAGAFTFGIGFDVGVTSFWDSWNKGKQWKDIRDKYIEA' A
#
# COMPACT_ATOMS: atom_id res chain seq x y z
N MET A 1 6.57 -22.05 -16.66
CA MET A 1 6.44 -22.37 -15.22
C MET A 1 7.69 -22.07 -14.37
N GLN A 2 8.82 -21.62 -14.94
CA GLN A 2 10.08 -21.44 -14.20
C GLN A 2 9.96 -20.47 -13.01
N PHE A 3 9.20 -19.38 -13.15
CA PHE A 3 9.00 -18.39 -12.10
C PHE A 3 8.13 -18.90 -10.94
N ALA A 4 7.05 -19.62 -11.26
CA ALA A 4 6.19 -20.23 -10.23
C ALA A 4 6.93 -21.31 -9.44
N ASN A 5 7.77 -22.11 -10.12
CA ASN A 5 8.62 -23.10 -9.46
C ASN A 5 9.67 -22.44 -8.55
N ALA A 6 10.26 -21.31 -8.98
CA ALA A 6 11.17 -20.55 -8.13
C ALA A 6 10.44 -20.03 -6.89
N PHE A 7 9.31 -19.33 -7.06
CA PHE A 7 8.50 -18.82 -5.95
C PHE A 7 8.08 -19.90 -4.97
N TYR A 8 7.59 -21.05 -5.46
CA TYR A 8 7.18 -22.15 -4.61
C TYR A 8 8.35 -22.65 -3.76
N ASN A 9 9.50 -22.92 -4.38
CA ASN A 9 10.66 -23.46 -3.67
C ASN A 9 11.28 -22.46 -2.69
N THR A 10 11.20 -21.15 -2.95
CA THR A 10 11.83 -20.12 -2.10
C THR A 10 10.91 -19.59 -1.01
N ILE A 11 9.61 -19.41 -1.27
CA ILE A 11 8.67 -18.74 -0.37
C ILE A 11 7.60 -19.69 0.17
N ALA A 12 6.96 -20.49 -0.69
CA ALA A 12 5.74 -21.22 -0.32
C ALA A 12 5.97 -22.64 0.25
N LYS A 13 7.13 -23.26 0.01
CA LYS A 13 7.38 -24.67 0.35
C LYS A 13 7.53 -24.94 1.85
N ARG A 14 8.06 -23.99 2.63
CA ARG A 14 8.29 -24.15 4.08
C ARG A 14 7.33 -23.24 4.85
N ASN A 15 6.46 -23.81 5.68
CA ASN A 15 5.45 -23.05 6.43
C ASN A 15 6.02 -21.88 7.25
N SER A 16 7.17 -22.08 7.91
CA SER A 16 7.82 -21.02 8.68
C SER A 16 8.25 -19.82 7.83
N VAL A 17 8.67 -20.07 6.57
CA VAL A 17 9.01 -19.01 5.62
C VAL A 17 7.75 -18.42 5.00
N TYR A 18 6.77 -19.27 4.66
CA TYR A 18 5.53 -18.87 4.02
C TYR A 18 4.72 -17.89 4.88
N VAL A 19 4.44 -18.24 6.14
CA VAL A 19 3.64 -17.39 7.05
C VAL A 19 4.38 -16.10 7.37
N ALA A 20 5.69 -16.15 7.63
CA ALA A 20 6.49 -14.96 7.86
C ALA A 20 6.51 -14.02 6.63
N SER A 21 6.61 -14.58 5.43
CA SER A 21 6.57 -13.82 4.18
C SER A 21 5.21 -13.16 3.96
N ILE A 22 4.11 -13.83 4.33
CA ILE A 22 2.76 -13.24 4.28
C ILE A 22 2.69 -12.04 5.22
N PHE A 23 3.14 -12.16 6.48
CA PHE A 23 3.09 -11.04 7.41
C PHE A 23 3.96 -9.86 6.98
N ALA A 24 5.20 -10.13 6.55
CA ALA A 24 6.09 -9.09 6.04
C ALA A 24 5.51 -8.40 4.79
N GLY A 25 4.95 -9.20 3.88
CA GLY A 25 4.28 -8.72 2.68
C GLY A 25 3.06 -7.87 2.98
N ALA A 26 2.17 -8.35 3.87
CA ALA A 26 0.97 -7.64 4.26
C ALA A 26 1.27 -6.30 4.95
N PHE A 27 2.26 -6.25 5.84
CA PHE A 27 2.68 -5.03 6.50
C PHE A 27 3.22 -3.99 5.50
N THR A 28 4.16 -4.40 4.66
CA THR A 28 4.77 -3.51 3.67
C THR A 28 3.76 -3.05 2.62
N PHE A 29 2.90 -3.97 2.17
CA PHE A 29 1.82 -3.66 1.24
C PHE A 29 0.83 -2.68 1.85
N GLY A 30 0.41 -2.88 3.11
CA GLY A 30 -0.53 -1.98 3.79
C GLY A 30 -0.06 -0.52 3.76
N ILE A 31 1.21 -0.28 4.09
CA ILE A 31 1.81 1.06 4.06
C ILE A 31 1.86 1.62 2.63
N GLY A 32 2.41 0.84 1.69
CA GLY A 32 2.57 1.31 0.31
C GLY A 32 1.23 1.55 -0.40
N PHE A 33 0.25 0.69 -0.15
CA PHE A 33 -1.09 0.80 -0.70
C PHE A 33 -1.83 2.00 -0.14
N ASP A 34 -1.79 2.23 1.18
CA ASP A 34 -2.43 3.39 1.80
C ASP A 34 -1.88 4.72 1.25
N VAL A 35 -0.54 4.85 1.20
CA VAL A 35 0.11 6.04 0.65
C VAL A 35 -0.20 6.21 -0.85
N GLY A 36 -0.10 5.13 -1.62
CA GLY A 36 -0.34 5.17 -3.06
C GLY A 36 -1.79 5.54 -3.40
N VAL A 37 -2.76 4.93 -2.73
CA VAL A 37 -4.18 5.19 -2.96
C VAL A 37 -4.56 6.59 -2.46
N THR A 38 -4.06 7.01 -1.29
CA THR A 38 -4.28 8.37 -0.78
C THR A 38 -3.71 9.40 -1.75
N SER A 39 -2.48 9.22 -2.24
CA SER A 39 -1.87 10.15 -3.21
C SER A 39 -2.65 10.21 -4.53
N PHE A 40 -3.13 9.07 -5.01
CA PHE A 40 -3.99 9.01 -6.19
C PHE A 40 -5.30 9.77 -5.95
N TRP A 41 -5.97 9.49 -4.83
CA TRP A 41 -7.21 10.15 -4.45
C TRP A 41 -7.04 11.67 -4.34
N ASP A 42 -5.94 12.10 -3.73
CA ASP A 42 -5.61 13.50 -3.54
C ASP A 42 -5.42 14.23 -4.87
N SER A 43 -4.70 13.59 -5.79
CA SER A 43 -4.46 14.11 -7.13
C SER A 43 -5.76 14.19 -7.93
N TRP A 44 -6.60 13.17 -7.82
CA TRP A 44 -7.87 13.11 -8.54
C TRP A 44 -8.90 14.14 -8.04
N ASN A 45 -8.91 14.39 -6.72
CA ASN A 45 -9.87 15.30 -6.08
C ASN A 45 -9.28 16.66 -5.71
N LYS A 46 -8.15 17.02 -6.32
CA LYS A 46 -7.44 18.27 -6.06
C LYS A 46 -8.37 19.48 -6.18
N GLY A 47 -8.33 20.35 -5.18
CA GLY A 47 -9.13 21.59 -5.11
C GLY A 47 -10.56 21.38 -4.60
N LYS A 48 -10.96 20.15 -4.31
CA LYS A 48 -12.26 19.81 -3.71
C LYS A 48 -12.14 19.36 -2.27
N GLN A 49 -10.97 18.89 -1.86
CA GLN A 49 -10.78 18.35 -0.52
C GLN A 49 -10.66 19.46 0.50
N TRP A 50 -11.08 19.19 1.73
CA TRP A 50 -10.97 20.15 2.82
C TRP A 50 -9.55 20.71 2.97
N LYS A 51 -8.53 19.84 2.92
CA LYS A 51 -7.12 20.27 2.98
C LYS A 51 -6.69 21.23 1.87
N ASP A 52 -7.40 21.27 0.74
CA ASP A 52 -7.11 22.14 -0.39
C ASP A 52 -7.85 23.50 -0.31
N ILE A 53 -8.91 23.59 0.51
CA ILE A 53 -9.78 24.77 0.58
C ILE A 53 -9.89 25.38 1.98
N ARG A 54 -9.30 24.74 2.99
CA ARG A 54 -9.40 25.11 4.41
C ARG A 54 -8.97 26.55 4.68
N ASP A 55 -7.94 27.01 3.97
CA ASP A 55 -7.40 28.36 4.03
C ASP A 55 -8.45 29.45 3.73
N LYS A 56 -9.49 29.13 2.97
CA LYS A 56 -10.56 30.07 2.62
C LYS A 56 -11.58 30.30 3.73
N TYR A 57 -11.60 29.46 4.75
CA TYR A 57 -12.70 29.40 5.72
C TYR A 57 -12.27 29.52 7.18
N ILE A 58 -10.97 29.47 7.46
CA ILE A 58 -10.47 29.64 8.82
C ILE A 58 -9.86 31.03 8.92
N GLU A 59 -10.49 31.89 9.74
CA GLU A 59 -9.92 33.16 10.16
C GLU A 59 -8.71 32.91 11.08
N ALA A 60 -7.69 33.76 10.94
CA ALA A 60 -6.43 33.67 11.69
C ALA A 60 -6.60 33.95 13.18
#